data_AF-A0A645B212-F1
#
_entry.id   AF-A0A645B212-F1
#
_cell.length_a   1.000
_cell.length_b   1.000
_cell.length_c   1.000
_cell.angle_alpha   90.00
_cell.angle_beta   90.00
_cell.angle_gamma   90.00
#
_symmetry.space_group_name_H-M   'P 1'
#
loop_
_entity.id
_entity.type
_entity.pdbx_description
1 polymer ?
#
loop_
_entity_poly.entity_id
_entity_poly.type
_entity_poly.pdbx_seq_one_letter_code
_entity_poly.pdbx_strand_id
1 'polypeptide(L)'
;MSTTGGVGEFANFVIGGSFVWTVSYVYTKKRETSGIIIGLILGVFVMTIVGCLSNYYIMLPFYSTIMPIEAVIEMGAAINPYIVDKLTFVIWIIAPFNLLKATIMSLLTLPLYKRTEKILNRVK
;
A
#
# COMPACT_ATOMS: atom_id res chain seq x y z
N MET A 1 -2.75 18.03 -15.87
CA MET A 1 -1.30 17.78 -15.81
C MET A 1 -0.99 17.34 -14.39
N SER A 2 -0.45 16.13 -14.21
CA SER A 2 -0.26 15.52 -12.89
C SER A 2 0.60 16.44 -11.99
N THR A 3 0.01 16.93 -10.91
CA THR A 3 0.56 17.92 -9.95
C THR A 3 1.85 17.47 -9.26
N THR A 4 2.32 16.24 -9.51
CA THR A 4 3.48 15.60 -8.85
C THR A 4 4.54 15.04 -9.82
N GLY A 5 4.55 15.47 -11.10
CA GLY A 5 5.61 15.08 -12.04
C GLY A 5 5.74 13.56 -12.31
N GLY A 6 4.67 12.78 -12.09
CA GLY A 6 4.63 11.33 -12.30
C GLY A 6 5.25 10.49 -11.17
N VAL A 7 5.97 11.10 -10.23
CA VAL A 7 6.67 10.40 -9.14
C VAL A 7 5.68 9.75 -8.16
N GLY A 8 4.58 10.43 -7.86
CA GLY A 8 3.52 9.88 -6.98
C GLY A 8 2.75 8.72 -7.61
N GLU A 9 2.54 8.74 -8.92
CA GLU A 9 1.91 7.65 -9.67
C GLU A 9 2.81 6.42 -9.69
N PHE A 10 4.12 6.63 -9.94
CA PHE A 10 5.12 5.57 -9.88
C PHE A 10 5.22 4.95 -8.49
N ALA A 11 5.27 5.75 -7.42
CA ALA A 11 5.28 5.26 -6.05
C ALA A 11 4.04 4.41 -5.76
N ASN A 12 2.85 4.86 -6.15
CA ASN A 12 1.61 4.09 -5.99
C ASN A 12 1.63 2.77 -6.79
N PHE A 13 2.20 2.78 -7.98
CA PHE A 13 2.39 1.57 -8.79
C PHE A 13 3.31 0.56 -8.11
N VAL A 14 4.44 1.00 -7.55
CA VAL A 14 5.37 0.12 -6.81
C VAL A 14 4.69 -0.46 -5.56
N ILE A 15 3.99 0.38 -4.79
CA ILE A 15 3.29 -0.04 -3.57
C ILE A 15 2.19 -1.05 -3.90
N GLY A 16 1.28 -0.73 -4.83
CA GLY A 16 0.21 -1.62 -5.25
C GLY A 16 0.72 -2.88 -5.96
N GLY A 17 1.75 -2.73 -6.79
CA GLY A 17 2.41 -3.83 -7.48
C GLY A 17 3.03 -4.83 -6.51
N SER A 18 3.67 -4.36 -5.43
CA SER A 18 4.23 -5.23 -4.39
C SER A 18 3.14 -6.07 -3.71
N PHE A 19 1.97 -5.50 -3.42
CA PHE A 19 0.83 -6.22 -2.87
C PHE A 19 0.37 -7.34 -3.81
N VAL A 20 0.08 -6.98 -5.07
CA VAL A 20 -0.43 -7.93 -6.07
C VAL A 20 0.59 -9.04 -6.34
N TRP A 21 1.87 -8.69 -6.42
CA TRP A 21 2.97 -9.64 -6.60
C TRP A 21 3.02 -10.65 -5.47
N THR A 22 3.02 -10.20 -4.20
CA THR A 22 3.07 -11.08 -3.03
C THR A 22 1.87 -12.04 -2.98
N VAL A 23 0.66 -11.52 -3.19
CA VAL A 23 -0.57 -12.34 -3.19
C VAL A 23 -0.51 -13.41 -4.28
N SER A 24 -0.13 -13.00 -5.49
CA SER A 24 -0.03 -13.89 -6.65
C SER A 24 1.03 -14.95 -6.44
N TYR A 25 2.21 -14.57 -5.93
CA TYR A 25 3.31 -15.50 -5.66
C TYR A 25 2.91 -16.58 -4.66
N VAL A 26 2.33 -16.20 -3.51
CA VAL A 26 1.88 -17.16 -2.50
C VAL A 26 0.80 -18.09 -3.07
N TYR A 27 -0.13 -17.55 -3.85
CA TYR A 27 -1.16 -18.36 -4.51
C TYR A 27 -0.58 -19.35 -5.53
N THR A 28 0.49 -19.01 -6.26
CA THR A 28 1.12 -19.97 -7.18
C THR A 28 1.67 -21.19 -6.47
N LYS A 29 2.09 -21.05 -5.20
CA LYS A 29 2.59 -22.14 -4.36
C LYS A 29 1.46 -22.94 -3.70
N LYS A 30 0.36 -22.28 -3.34
CA LYS A 30 -0.79 -22.90 -2.67
C LYS A 30 -2.09 -22.45 -3.34
N ARG A 31 -2.50 -23.19 -4.39
CA ARG A 31 -3.62 -22.86 -5.29
C ARG A 31 -4.99 -23.22 -4.70
N GLU A 32 -5.26 -22.69 -3.52
CA GLU A 32 -6.51 -22.90 -2.78
C GLU A 32 -6.87 -21.62 -2.02
N THR A 33 -8.10 -21.56 -1.50
CA THR A 33 -8.60 -20.41 -0.73
C THR A 33 -7.70 -20.04 0.45
N SER A 34 -7.11 -21.04 1.13
CA SER A 34 -6.19 -20.81 2.24
C SER A 34 -4.89 -20.10 1.79
N GLY A 35 -4.38 -20.41 0.59
CA GLY A 35 -3.23 -19.73 0.01
C GLY A 35 -3.49 -18.27 -0.32
N ILE A 36 -4.71 -17.93 -0.76
CA ILE A 36 -5.10 -16.53 -0.97
C ILE A 36 -5.21 -15.77 0.35
N ILE A 37 -5.81 -16.36 1.38
CA ILE A 37 -5.91 -15.70 2.69
C ILE A 37 -4.50 -15.38 3.22
N ILE A 38 -3.59 -16.35 3.18
CA ILE A 38 -2.19 -16.15 3.60
C ILE A 38 -1.51 -15.09 2.72
N GLY A 39 -1.70 -15.16 1.40
CA GLY A 39 -1.14 -14.20 0.45
C GLY A 39 -1.62 -12.78 0.69
N LEU A 40 -2.90 -12.58 1.02
CA LEU A 40 -3.49 -11.29 1.35
C LEU A 40 -2.93 -10.74 2.66
N ILE A 41 -2.84 -11.56 3.71
CA ILE A 41 -2.24 -11.15 4.99
C ILE A 41 -0.79 -10.70 4.77
N LEU A 42 0.02 -11.52 4.09
CA LEU A 42 1.41 -11.18 3.78
C LEU A 42 1.50 -9.95 2.86
N GLY A 43 0.61 -9.85 1.88
CA GLY A 43 0.51 -8.71 0.97
C GLY A 43 0.26 -7.40 1.71
N VAL A 44 -0.62 -7.41 2.73
CA VAL A 44 -0.86 -6.24 3.59
C VAL A 44 0.44 -5.77 4.26
N PHE A 45 1.18 -6.66 4.91
CA PHE A 45 2.44 -6.30 5.56
C PHE A 45 3.49 -5.81 4.56
N VAL A 46 3.65 -6.50 3.42
CA VAL A 46 4.60 -6.09 2.37
C VAL A 46 4.24 -4.71 1.82
N MET A 47 2.96 -4.47 1.52
CA MET A 47 2.48 -3.19 1.03
C MET A 47 2.70 -2.07 2.03
N THR A 48 2.48 -2.32 3.33
CA THR A 48 2.75 -1.32 4.37
C THR A 48 4.24 -0.98 4.44
N ILE A 49 5.13 -1.97 4.40
CA ILE A 49 6.58 -1.75 4.43
C ILE A 49 7.05 -1.00 3.19
N VAL A 50 6.68 -1.48 1.99
CA VAL A 50 7.02 -0.83 0.70
C VAL A 50 6.41 0.56 0.62
N GLY A 51 5.20 0.74 1.17
CA GLY A 51 4.53 2.02 1.33
C GLY A 51 5.33 3.00 2.17
N CYS A 52 5.79 2.58 3.34
CA CYS A 52 6.62 3.40 4.20
C CYS A 52 7.95 3.77 3.53
N LEU A 53 8.64 2.80 2.93
CA LEU A 53 9.93 3.03 2.25
C LEU A 53 9.78 3.96 1.04
N SER A 54 8.81 3.69 0.17
CA SER A 54 8.54 4.52 -1.01
C SER A 54 8.18 5.94 -0.61
N ASN A 55 7.36 6.11 0.43
CA ASN A 55 7.01 7.46 0.85
C ASN A 55 8.15 8.20 1.55
N TYR A 56 8.95 7.50 2.35
CA TYR A 56 10.08 8.10 3.05
C TYR A 56 11.20 8.55 2.10
N TYR A 57 11.56 7.71 1.12
CA TYR A 57 12.69 7.95 0.22
C TYR A 57 12.32 8.65 -1.09
N ILE A 58 11.07 8.54 -1.55
CA ILE A 58 10.64 9.07 -2.85
C ILE A 58 9.64 10.20 -2.65
N MET A 59 8.50 9.96 -2.01
CA MET A 59 7.44 10.99 -1.92
C MET A 59 7.84 12.19 -1.06
N LEU A 60 8.28 11.98 0.18
CA LEU A 60 8.61 13.10 1.09
C LEU A 60 9.74 14.00 0.56
N PRO A 61 10.85 13.46 0.02
CA PRO A 61 11.88 14.27 -0.63
C PRO A 61 11.35 15.00 -1.86
N PHE A 62 10.50 14.36 -2.66
CA PHE A 62 9.90 15.01 -3.81
C PHE A 62 8.95 16.15 -3.40
N TYR A 63 8.10 15.95 -2.39
CA TYR A 63 7.24 17.02 -1.85
C TYR A 63 8.06 18.18 -1.28
N SER A 64 9.25 17.91 -0.72
CA SER A 64 10.14 18.97 -0.23
C SER A 64 10.66 19.92 -1.33
N THR A 65 10.53 19.55 -2.61
CA THR A 65 10.85 20.44 -3.75
C THR A 65 9.74 21.43 -4.08
N ILE A 66 8.51 21.15 -3.63
CA ILE A 66 7.32 21.96 -3.91
C ILE A 66 6.95 22.80 -2.67
N MET A 67 7.20 22.28 -1.47
CA MET A 67 6.78 22.86 -0.20
C MET A 67 7.83 22.56 0.88
N PRO A 68 8.07 23.46 1.86
CA PRO A 68 8.96 23.19 2.99
C PRO A 68 8.51 21.93 3.73
N ILE A 69 9.45 21.05 4.07
CA ILE A 69 9.11 19.80 4.74
C ILE A 69 8.56 20.03 6.15
N GLU A 70 8.95 21.15 6.76
CA GLU A 70 8.46 21.63 8.04
C GLU A 70 6.95 21.85 7.99
N ALA A 71 6.45 22.45 6.91
CA ALA A 71 5.01 22.64 6.74
C ALA A 71 4.27 21.29 6.56
N VAL A 72 4.90 20.26 5.99
CA VAL A 72 4.30 18.93 5.85
C VAL A 72 4.20 18.25 7.21
N ILE A 73 5.26 18.39 8.01
CA ILE A 73 5.32 17.88 9.38
C ILE A 73 4.31 18.61 10.25
N GLU A 74 4.19 19.93 10.16
CA GLU A 74 3.19 20.72 10.91
C GLU A 74 1.75 20.31 10.56
N MET A 75 1.46 20.07 9.28
CA MET A 75 0.15 19.54 8.87
C MET A 75 -0.13 18.16 9.48
N GLY A 76 0.89 17.30 9.59
CA GLY A 76 0.78 16.03 10.30
C GLY A 76 0.59 16.21 11.80
N ALA A 77 1.38 17.08 12.42
CA ALA A 77 1.36 17.40 13.85
C ALA A 77 -0.01 17.92 14.31
N ALA A 78 -0.72 18.65 13.45
CA ALA A 78 -2.09 19.11 13.70
C ALA A 78 -3.10 17.96 13.87
N ILE A 79 -2.84 16.80 13.25
CA ILE A 79 -3.67 15.60 13.37
C ILE A 79 -3.18 14.74 14.54
N ASN A 80 -1.86 14.58 14.67
CA ASN A 80 -1.23 13.78 15.70
C ASN A 80 0.02 14.47 16.25
N PRO A 81 0.01 14.93 17.52
CA PRO A 81 1.14 15.65 18.10
C PRO A 81 2.41 14.80 18.26
N TYR A 82 2.34 13.48 18.09
CA TYR A 82 3.52 12.60 18.07
C TYR A 82 4.35 12.71 16.77
N ILE A 83 3.89 13.48 15.79
CA ILE A 83 4.59 13.70 14.52
C ILE A 83 5.52 14.89 14.68
N VAL A 84 6.82 14.61 14.82
CA VAL A 84 7.86 15.61 15.05
C VAL A 84 8.90 15.64 13.93
N ASP A 85 8.96 14.61 13.11
CA ASP A 85 9.96 14.42 12.08
C ASP A 85 9.41 13.57 10.91
N LYS A 86 10.21 13.42 9.85
CA LYS A 86 9.81 12.67 8.65
C LYS A 86 9.48 11.20 8.98
N LEU A 87 10.24 10.56 9.85
CA LEU A 87 10.06 9.15 10.18
C LEU A 87 8.78 8.95 11.01
N THR A 88 8.54 9.81 12.02
CA THR A 88 7.28 9.77 12.77
C THR A 88 6.07 10.07 11.90
N PHE A 89 6.17 10.98 10.91
CA PHE A 89 5.11 11.20 9.92
C PHE A 89 4.80 9.90 9.13
N VAL A 90 5.84 9.21 8.62
CA VAL A 90 5.63 7.97 7.88
C VAL A 90 5.00 6.89 8.76
N ILE A 91 5.44 6.74 10.00
CA ILE A 91 4.90 5.72 10.91
C ILE A 91 3.45 6.04 11.31
N TRP A 92 3.13 7.29 11.64
CA TRP A 92 1.84 7.65 12.21
C TRP A 92 0.77 7.99 11.18
N ILE A 93 1.15 8.34 9.95
CA ILE A 93 0.18 8.65 8.87
C ILE A 93 0.25 7.58 7.79
N ILE A 94 1.45 7.33 7.25
CA ILE A 94 1.59 6.54 6.03
C ILE A 94 1.42 5.05 6.29
N ALA A 95 1.97 4.53 7.39
CA ALA A 95 1.82 3.14 7.76
C ALA A 95 0.34 2.77 8.02
N PRO A 96 -0.43 3.48 8.88
CA PRO A 96 -1.83 3.15 9.09
C PRO A 96 -2.69 3.38 7.84
N PHE A 97 -2.40 4.40 7.04
CA PHE A 97 -3.10 4.61 5.76
C PHE A 97 -2.90 3.42 4.79
N ASN A 98 -1.66 2.98 4.59
CA ASN A 98 -1.38 1.84 3.71
C ASN A 98 -1.92 0.53 4.28
N LEU A 99 -1.85 0.33 5.60
CA LEU A 99 -2.41 -0.84 6.28
C LEU A 99 -3.94 -0.92 6.07
N LEU A 100 -4.65 0.20 6.27
CA LEU A 100 -6.09 0.28 6.04
C LEU A 100 -6.43 0.05 4.58
N LYS A 101 -5.74 0.72 3.65
CA LYS A 101 -5.94 0.58 2.20
C LYS A 101 -5.74 -0.87 1.75
N ALA A 102 -4.66 -1.52 2.18
CA ALA A 102 -4.35 -2.91 1.84
C ALA A 102 -5.39 -3.89 2.44
N THR A 103 -5.88 -3.59 3.65
CA THR A 103 -6.92 -4.39 4.31
C THR A 103 -8.23 -4.31 3.53
N ILE A 104 -8.66 -3.11 3.13
CA ILE A 104 -9.86 -2.91 2.30
C ILE A 104 -9.70 -3.67 0.97
N MET A 105 -8.56 -3.53 0.30
CA MET A 105 -8.28 -4.28 -0.93
C MET A 105 -8.37 -5.80 -0.70
N SER A 106 -7.88 -6.30 0.43
CA SER A 106 -7.95 -7.72 0.77
C SER A 106 -9.37 -8.21 1.00
N LEU A 107 -10.19 -7.43 1.72
CA LEU A 107 -11.60 -7.72 1.95
C LEU A 107 -12.41 -7.73 0.65
N LEU A 108 -12.10 -6.86 -0.30
CA LEU A 108 -12.73 -6.83 -1.62
C LEU A 108 -12.26 -7.99 -2.51
N THR A 109 -11.00 -8.41 -2.38
CA THR A 109 -10.42 -9.46 -3.22
C THR A 109 -10.97 -10.85 -2.91
N LEU A 110 -11.23 -11.16 -1.63
CA LEU A 110 -11.70 -12.49 -1.20
C LEU A 110 -13.04 -12.93 -1.84
N PRO A 111 -14.13 -12.14 -1.82
CA PRO A 111 -15.39 -12.49 -2.47
C PRO A 111 -15.27 -12.58 -3.99
N LEU A 112 -14.49 -11.67 -4.58
CA LEU A 112 -14.25 -11.64 -6.03
C LEU A 112 -13.53 -12.90 -6.49
N TYR A 113 -12.52 -13.35 -5.74
CA TYR A 113 -11.83 -14.59 -6.03
C TYR A 113 -12.79 -15.79 -6.05
N LYS A 114 -13.61 -15.98 -4.99
CA LYS A 114 -14.55 -17.11 -4.93
C LYS A 114 -15.53 -17.12 -6.09
N ARG A 115 -15.98 -15.93 -6.53
CA ARG A 115 -16.87 -15.80 -7.69
C ARG A 115 -16.15 -16.16 -9.00
N THR A 116 -14.94 -15.66 -9.19
CA THR A 116 -14.14 -15.91 -10.41
C THR A 116 -13.69 -17.36 -10.50
N GLU A 117 -13.26 -17.98 -9.40
CA GLU A 117 -12.90 -19.40 -9.34
C GLU A 117 -14.08 -20.29 -9.76
N LYS A 118 -15.29 -20.01 -9.23
CA LYS A 118 -16.50 -20.74 -9.60
C LYS A 118 -16.86 -20.61 -11.08
N ILE A 119 -16.64 -19.44 -11.68
CA ILE A 119 -16.89 -19.22 -13.11
C ILE A 119 -15.82 -19.93 -13.95
N LEU A 120 -14.55 -19.80 -13.59
CA LEU A 120 -13.44 -20.39 -14.34
C LEU A 120 -13.50 -21.93 -14.35
N ASN A 121 -13.87 -22.53 -13.22
CA ASN A 121 -14.05 -23.98 -13.11
C ASN A 121 -15.30 -24.51 -13.85
N ARG A 122 -16.21 -23.63 -14.32
CA ARG A 122 -17.35 -24.00 -15.17
C ARG A 122 -17.06 -23.95 -16.67
N VAL A 123 -15.99 -23.25 -17.06
CA VAL A 123 -15.59 -23.08 -18.48
C VAL A 123 -14.50 -24.10 -18.87
N LYS A 124 -13.83 -24.71 -17.89
CA LYS A 124 -13.04 -25.93 -18.08
C LYS A 124 -13.94 -27.15 -18.06
#